data_AF-A0A9J7KHP8-F1
#
_entry.id   AF-A0A9J7KHP8-F1
#
_cell.length_a   1.000
_cell.length_b   1.000
_cell.length_c   1.000
_cell.angle_alpha   90.00
_cell.angle_beta   90.00
_cell.angle_gamma   90.00
#
_symmetry.space_group_name_H-M   'P 1'
#
loop_
_entity.id
_entity.type
_entity.pdbx_description
1 polymer ?
#
loop_
_entity_poly.entity_id
_entity_poly.type
_entity_poly.pdbx_seq_one_letter_code
_entity_poly.pdbx_strand_id
1 'polypeptide(L)'
;MSPRVAGVLDDCNVEYSWENEDTSPMNNAVVNQTSPWVYQTSSALNGYPFWGSFALYAGGGYVAELSTNPAESVAIIQDLKNNMWIDDNTRTVLVEFTIYNAYVNLFSVVTLALELPVSGGVFPRADIQTVRLYNYTSQYTLYIMACEILYVIMLLFYLYREVKELRQKKCKYFGEFWNWVELAVAWLSVCAVCLFAWRMVITDRITAYRRSNPGRFVNYSEAAFWDAVYGYVIAIIVTLVIAKFVKLLRFNRRMSLIGDTIKHAAPKVLGFIVIYIVVIMAFAQALFFVLGNTSASFGTFLACLKTLWNIQLGEFDFSEFWDGHWFLGPAIWFTYVVTSSCILVFTFVAILMDSFESVKANIEKQSNDHEIVDFMVKQFKDYIGWKKEKNKRNAILPSPRTRSSDDLIEEDTRQMTKSRDSWTDFKTQEKEQVQTSAENGDKNMKDPFYCIL
;
A
#
# COMPACT_ATOMS: atom_id res chain seq x y z
N MET A 1 -20.15 -33.09 22.59
CA MET A 1 -20.56 -34.11 21.60
C MET A 1 -22.09 -34.19 21.57
N SER A 2 -22.71 -34.37 20.39
CA SER A 2 -24.18 -34.55 20.36
C SER A 2 -24.56 -35.92 20.93
N PRO A 3 -25.70 -36.06 21.66
CA PRO A 3 -26.09 -37.33 22.28
C PRO A 3 -26.28 -38.49 21.27
N ARG A 4 -26.42 -38.17 19.99
CA ARG A 4 -26.70 -39.14 18.91
C ARG A 4 -25.46 -39.90 18.43
N VAL A 5 -24.25 -39.39 18.69
CA VAL A 5 -22.99 -39.96 18.14
C VAL A 5 -22.04 -40.43 19.25
N ALA A 6 -22.40 -40.19 20.51
CA ALA A 6 -21.58 -40.52 21.68
C ALA A 6 -21.34 -42.03 21.92
N GLY A 7 -22.00 -42.92 21.15
CA GLY A 7 -21.75 -44.37 21.18
C GLY A 7 -20.97 -44.92 19.98
N VAL A 8 -20.53 -44.03 19.06
CA VAL A 8 -19.80 -44.41 17.83
C VAL A 8 -18.38 -43.84 17.81
N LEU A 9 -18.16 -42.69 18.45
CA LEU A 9 -16.87 -42.04 18.55
C LEU A 9 -16.50 -41.91 20.03
N ASP A 10 -15.36 -42.50 20.40
CA ASP A 10 -14.85 -42.48 21.77
C ASP A 10 -14.17 -41.14 22.10
N ASP A 11 -13.50 -40.53 21.12
CA ASP A 11 -12.77 -39.26 21.26
C ASP A 11 -13.14 -38.24 20.17
N CYS A 12 -12.98 -36.95 20.49
CA CYS A 12 -13.26 -35.86 19.57
C CYS A 12 -12.28 -34.71 19.77
N ASN A 13 -11.55 -34.37 18.71
CA ASN A 13 -10.58 -33.28 18.76
C ASN A 13 -11.17 -32.00 18.20
N VAL A 14 -10.80 -30.88 18.81
CA VAL A 14 -11.27 -29.54 18.44
C VAL A 14 -10.16 -28.73 17.77
N GLU A 15 -10.56 -27.67 17.07
CA GLU A 15 -9.61 -26.70 16.50
C GLU A 15 -8.82 -26.02 17.62
N TYR A 16 -7.59 -25.62 17.28
CA TYR A 16 -6.73 -24.94 18.23
C TYR A 16 -7.34 -23.61 18.66
N SER A 17 -7.40 -23.39 19.96
CA SER A 17 -7.66 -22.10 20.57
C SER A 17 -6.81 -21.97 21.82
N TRP A 18 -6.52 -20.75 22.27
CA TRP A 18 -5.74 -20.53 23.49
C TRP A 18 -6.45 -21.05 24.75
N GLU A 19 -7.76 -21.27 24.71
CA GLU A 19 -8.55 -21.80 25.83
C GLU A 19 -8.53 -23.34 25.86
N ASN A 20 -8.38 -23.98 24.71
CA ASN A 20 -8.41 -25.44 24.56
C ASN A 20 -7.00 -26.06 24.51
N GLU A 21 -5.95 -25.29 24.81
CA GLU A 21 -4.58 -25.78 24.82
C GLU A 21 -4.36 -26.74 25.99
N ASP A 22 -3.91 -27.96 25.69
CA ASP A 22 -3.56 -28.92 26.73
C ASP A 22 -2.21 -28.54 27.36
N THR A 23 -2.21 -28.42 28.68
CA THR A 23 -1.05 -28.07 29.50
C THR A 23 -0.62 -29.21 30.43
N SER A 24 -1.33 -30.34 30.36
CA SER A 24 -1.06 -31.50 31.20
C SER A 24 0.22 -32.24 30.75
N PRO A 25 0.96 -32.90 31.65
CA PRO A 25 2.13 -33.66 31.25
C PRO A 25 1.72 -34.88 30.41
N MET A 26 2.42 -35.10 29.29
CA MET A 26 2.11 -36.16 28.33
C MET A 26 2.51 -37.56 28.82
N ASN A 27 3.39 -37.65 29.83
CA ASN A 27 3.75 -38.92 30.48
C ASN A 27 3.98 -38.77 31.99
N ASN A 28 4.01 -39.91 32.68
CA ASN A 28 4.32 -40.01 34.11
C ASN A 28 5.83 -39.93 34.40
N ALA A 29 6.66 -39.49 33.45
CA ALA A 29 8.10 -39.46 33.63
C ALA A 29 8.51 -38.39 34.65
N VAL A 30 9.63 -38.65 35.34
CA VAL A 30 10.17 -37.83 36.42
C VAL A 30 10.22 -36.35 36.00
N VAL A 31 9.64 -35.50 36.86
CA VAL A 31 9.41 -34.05 36.71
C VAL A 31 10.74 -33.28 36.64
N ASN A 32 11.51 -33.48 35.59
CA ASN A 32 12.52 -32.52 35.17
C ASN A 32 11.80 -31.51 34.24
N GLN A 33 11.80 -30.24 34.65
CA GLN A 33 11.12 -29.14 33.94
C GLN A 33 11.59 -28.95 32.49
N THR A 34 12.73 -29.54 32.12
CA THR A 34 13.33 -29.48 30.77
C THR A 34 13.04 -30.71 29.92
N SER A 35 12.17 -31.62 30.37
CA SER A 35 11.81 -32.81 29.59
C SER A 35 10.84 -32.44 28.45
N PRO A 36 10.91 -33.15 27.30
CA PRO A 36 10.05 -32.86 26.15
C PRO A 36 8.59 -33.26 26.35
N TRP A 37 8.26 -33.86 27.49
CA TRP A 37 6.93 -34.37 27.82
C TRP A 37 6.16 -33.47 28.80
N VAL A 38 6.81 -32.40 29.29
CA VAL A 38 6.23 -31.43 30.21
C VAL A 38 5.98 -30.13 29.47
N TYR A 39 4.76 -29.58 29.60
CA TYR A 39 4.39 -28.31 28.99
C TYR A 39 5.22 -27.17 29.59
N GLN A 40 5.78 -26.33 28.72
CA GLN A 40 6.52 -25.13 29.09
C GLN A 40 5.78 -23.89 28.60
N THR A 41 5.62 -22.90 29.49
CA THR A 41 4.93 -21.65 29.16
C THR A 41 5.76 -20.80 28.20
N SER A 42 5.09 -19.97 27.40
CA SER A 42 5.74 -18.99 26.51
C SER A 42 6.75 -18.10 27.24
N SER A 43 6.48 -17.71 28.48
CA SER A 43 7.40 -16.92 29.31
C SER A 43 8.68 -17.68 29.72
N ALA A 44 8.58 -19.00 29.97
CA ALA A 44 9.73 -19.82 30.32
C ALA A 44 10.65 -20.05 29.10
N LEU A 45 10.05 -20.21 27.92
CA LEU A 45 10.75 -20.42 26.65
C LEU A 45 11.23 -19.13 25.98
N ASN A 46 10.81 -17.96 26.48
CA ASN A 46 10.86 -16.70 25.73
C ASN A 46 10.29 -16.86 24.31
N GLY A 47 9.23 -17.66 24.18
CA GLY A 47 8.62 -18.02 22.91
C GLY A 47 7.68 -16.93 22.43
N TYR A 48 7.87 -16.49 21.18
CA TYR A 48 7.02 -15.51 20.52
C TYR A 48 5.87 -16.22 19.76
N PRO A 49 4.63 -15.67 19.74
CA PRO A 49 3.52 -16.30 19.01
C PRO A 49 3.81 -16.47 17.52
N PHE A 50 3.43 -17.61 16.95
CA PHE A 50 3.62 -17.93 15.53
C PHE A 50 2.31 -17.74 14.75
N TRP A 51 2.34 -16.87 13.74
CA TRP A 51 1.18 -16.63 12.87
C TRP A 51 1.10 -17.67 11.74
N GLY A 52 0.33 -18.73 12.00
CA GLY A 52 0.05 -19.81 11.06
C GLY A 52 -0.96 -19.43 9.97
N SER A 53 -1.28 -20.41 9.12
CA SER A 53 -2.30 -20.26 8.07
C SER A 53 -3.70 -20.50 8.64
N PHE A 54 -3.80 -21.38 9.63
CA PHE A 54 -5.07 -21.76 10.25
C PHE A 54 -5.34 -21.02 11.57
N ALA A 55 -4.31 -20.79 12.39
CA ALA A 55 -4.45 -20.15 13.69
C ALA A 55 -3.18 -19.38 14.10
N LEU A 56 -3.34 -18.52 15.12
CA LEU A 56 -2.24 -17.88 15.83
C LEU A 56 -1.84 -18.77 17.01
N TYR A 57 -0.71 -19.45 16.91
CA TYR A 57 -0.24 -20.36 17.95
C TYR A 57 0.53 -19.62 19.04
N ALA A 58 0.30 -20.00 20.30
CA ALA A 58 1.06 -19.49 21.41
C ALA A 58 2.55 -19.90 21.30
N GLY A 59 3.43 -19.12 21.93
CA GLY A 59 4.86 -19.45 22.00
C GLY A 59 5.22 -20.48 23.08
N GLY A 60 4.23 -21.16 23.64
CA GLY A 60 4.38 -22.22 24.66
C GLY A 60 4.18 -23.60 24.06
N GLY A 61 4.48 -24.65 24.82
CA GLY A 61 4.23 -26.02 24.41
C GLY A 61 5.24 -27.02 24.95
N TYR A 62 5.25 -28.20 24.33
CA TYR A 62 6.21 -29.26 24.58
C TYR A 62 7.44 -29.01 23.70
N VAL A 63 8.64 -29.05 24.29
CA VAL A 63 9.88 -28.68 23.58
C VAL A 63 10.97 -29.72 23.78
N ALA A 64 11.51 -30.21 22.67
CA ALA A 64 12.69 -31.06 22.65
C ALA A 64 13.90 -30.28 22.08
N GLU A 65 14.87 -29.97 22.91
CA GLU A 65 16.13 -29.36 22.47
C GLU A 65 17.03 -30.41 21.80
N LEU A 66 17.38 -30.20 20.52
CA LEU A 66 18.33 -31.04 19.80
C LEU A 66 19.77 -30.71 20.21
N SER A 67 20.62 -31.74 20.25
CA SER A 67 22.05 -31.59 20.54
C SER A 67 22.82 -31.02 19.35
N THR A 68 24.02 -30.50 19.61
CA THR A 68 24.98 -30.12 18.56
C THR A 68 25.57 -31.36 17.88
N ASN A 69 25.58 -32.51 18.57
CA ASN A 69 26.05 -33.78 18.01
C ASN A 69 24.93 -34.45 17.19
N PRO A 70 25.14 -34.70 15.88
CA PRO A 70 24.12 -35.33 15.04
C PRO A 70 23.66 -36.71 15.54
N ALA A 71 24.55 -37.52 16.12
CA ALA A 71 24.19 -38.86 16.59
C ALA A 71 23.22 -38.82 17.79
N GLU A 72 23.45 -37.89 18.71
CA GLU A 72 22.55 -37.66 19.86
C GLU A 72 21.20 -37.11 19.42
N SER A 73 21.19 -36.15 18.49
CA SER A 73 19.95 -35.59 17.94
C SER A 73 19.10 -36.63 17.22
N VAL A 74 19.73 -37.55 16.48
CA VAL A 74 19.03 -38.68 15.87
C VAL A 74 18.45 -39.62 16.93
N ALA A 75 19.18 -39.90 18.02
CA ALA A 75 18.67 -40.72 19.11
C ALA A 75 17.47 -40.06 19.82
N ILE A 76 17.52 -38.75 20.06
CA ILE A 76 16.39 -37.97 20.62
C ILE A 76 15.17 -38.06 19.69
N ILE A 77 15.34 -37.83 18.38
CA ILE A 77 14.24 -37.90 17.41
C ILE A 77 13.65 -39.31 17.34
N GLN A 78 14.49 -40.35 17.43
CA GLN A 78 14.02 -41.74 17.48
C GLN A 78 13.21 -42.03 18.74
N ASP A 79 13.63 -41.52 19.90
CA ASP A 79 12.88 -41.65 21.16
C ASP A 79 11.51 -40.94 21.09
N LEU A 80 11.48 -39.70 20.59
CA LEU A 80 10.23 -38.96 20.37
C LEU A 80 9.28 -39.70 19.42
N LYS A 81 9.82 -40.30 18.36
CA LYS A 81 9.05 -41.08 17.39
C LYS A 81 8.49 -42.36 18.00
N ASN A 82 9.31 -43.11 18.74
CA ASN A 82 8.92 -44.38 19.35
C ASN A 82 7.83 -44.19 20.42
N ASN A 83 7.83 -43.04 21.09
CA ASN A 83 6.86 -42.69 22.13
C ASN A 83 5.69 -41.82 21.62
N MET A 84 5.50 -41.69 20.30
CA MET A 84 4.40 -40.94 19.68
C MET A 84 4.27 -39.50 20.19
N TRP A 85 5.38 -38.75 20.23
CA TRP A 85 5.38 -37.35 20.63
C TRP A 85 4.49 -36.46 19.74
N ILE A 86 4.29 -36.85 18.48
CA ILE A 86 3.29 -36.28 17.58
C ILE A 86 2.13 -37.26 17.49
N ASP A 87 0.94 -36.79 17.87
CA ASP A 87 -0.29 -37.56 17.96
C ASP A 87 -1.47 -36.85 17.23
N ASP A 88 -2.66 -37.43 17.31
CA ASP A 88 -3.87 -36.89 16.67
C ASP A 88 -4.37 -35.55 17.30
N ASN A 89 -3.86 -35.21 18.48
CA ASN A 89 -4.15 -33.96 19.20
C ASN A 89 -3.20 -32.83 18.81
N THR A 90 -2.05 -33.17 18.21
CA THR A 90 -1.04 -32.22 17.80
C THR A 90 -1.59 -31.32 16.69
N ARG A 91 -1.53 -29.99 16.90
CA ARG A 91 -2.04 -28.98 15.95
C ARG A 91 -0.95 -28.30 15.14
N THR A 92 0.24 -28.13 15.73
CA THR A 92 1.39 -27.54 15.05
C THR A 92 2.68 -28.14 15.58
N VAL A 93 3.65 -28.36 14.69
CA VAL A 93 5.02 -28.71 15.05
C VAL A 93 5.95 -27.66 14.47
N LEU A 94 6.68 -26.98 15.35
CA LEU A 94 7.64 -25.94 14.96
C LEU A 94 9.07 -26.46 15.13
N VAL A 95 9.85 -26.39 14.06
CA VAL A 95 11.30 -26.63 14.07
C VAL A 95 12.00 -25.30 13.91
N GLU A 96 12.62 -24.83 15.00
CA GLU A 96 13.24 -23.51 15.07
C GLU A 96 14.76 -23.63 15.18
N PHE A 97 15.48 -22.87 14.35
CA PHE A 97 16.92 -22.72 14.47
C PHE A 97 17.38 -21.36 13.93
N THR A 98 18.50 -20.87 14.43
CA THR A 98 19.08 -19.60 13.97
C THR A 98 20.48 -19.83 13.41
N ILE A 99 20.71 -19.38 12.18
CA ILE A 99 22.00 -19.44 11.51
C ILE A 99 22.63 -18.04 11.54
N TYR A 100 23.90 -17.94 11.93
CA TYR A 100 24.66 -16.71 11.85
C TYR A 100 25.77 -16.81 10.80
N ASN A 101 25.75 -15.90 9.82
CA ASN A 101 26.83 -15.76 8.85
C ASN A 101 27.75 -14.60 9.28
N ALA A 102 28.94 -14.95 9.75
CA ALA A 102 29.93 -13.98 10.23
C ALA A 102 30.53 -13.09 9.13
N TYR A 103 30.59 -13.56 7.88
CA TYR A 103 31.19 -12.80 6.78
C TYR A 103 30.35 -11.58 6.39
N VAL A 104 29.03 -11.76 6.27
CA VAL A 104 28.08 -10.66 5.96
C VAL A 104 27.48 -10.02 7.22
N ASN A 105 27.69 -10.63 8.38
CA ASN A 105 27.10 -10.24 9.67
C ASN A 105 25.56 -10.17 9.60
N LEU A 106 24.96 -11.31 9.22
CA LEU A 106 23.52 -11.51 9.15
C LEU A 106 23.12 -12.76 9.93
N PHE A 107 22.03 -12.64 10.68
CA PHE A 107 21.34 -13.75 11.32
C PHE A 107 20.16 -14.14 10.44
N SER A 108 19.94 -15.43 10.24
CA SER A 108 18.72 -15.96 9.63
C SER A 108 18.01 -16.80 10.67
N VAL A 109 16.88 -16.31 11.14
CA VAL A 109 15.98 -17.01 12.04
C VAL A 109 15.03 -17.83 11.17
N VAL A 110 15.07 -19.15 11.34
CA VAL A 110 14.31 -20.09 10.53
C VAL A 110 13.31 -20.80 11.43
N THR A 111 12.04 -20.72 11.06
CA THR A 111 10.94 -21.46 11.69
C THR A 111 10.26 -22.29 10.61
N LEU A 112 10.40 -23.61 10.69
CA LEU A 112 9.68 -24.55 9.84
C LEU A 112 8.46 -25.03 10.61
N ALA A 113 7.27 -24.73 10.12
CA ALA A 113 6.01 -25.11 10.73
C ALA A 113 5.35 -26.25 9.94
N LEU A 114 4.82 -27.23 10.66
CA LEU A 114 3.92 -28.25 10.14
C LEU A 114 2.58 -28.06 10.85
N GLU A 115 1.58 -27.55 10.13
CA GLU A 115 0.23 -27.37 10.68
C GLU A 115 -0.62 -28.62 10.40
N LEU A 116 -1.29 -29.14 11.43
CA LEU A 116 -2.15 -30.32 11.40
C LEU A 116 -3.60 -29.94 11.78
N PRO A 117 -4.43 -29.52 10.82
CA PRO A 117 -5.82 -29.15 11.10
C PRO A 117 -6.65 -30.37 11.51
N VAL A 118 -7.78 -30.13 12.17
CA VAL A 118 -8.70 -31.19 12.65
C VAL A 118 -9.27 -32.06 11.54
N SER A 119 -9.36 -31.50 10.32
CA SER A 119 -9.78 -32.22 9.12
C SER A 119 -8.79 -33.30 8.68
N GLY A 120 -7.61 -33.34 9.29
CA GLY A 120 -6.47 -34.15 8.86
C GLY A 120 -5.62 -33.46 7.79
N GLY A 121 -4.54 -34.13 7.40
CA GLY A 121 -3.51 -33.61 6.50
C GLY A 121 -2.40 -32.85 7.23
N VAL A 122 -1.33 -32.55 6.51
CA VAL A 122 -0.15 -31.84 7.02
C VAL A 122 0.20 -30.72 6.05
N PHE A 123 0.23 -29.49 6.56
CA PHE A 123 0.50 -28.29 5.78
C PHE A 123 1.85 -27.68 6.18
N PRO A 124 2.92 -27.94 5.41
CA PRO A 124 4.24 -27.40 5.71
C PRO A 124 4.35 -25.93 5.30
N ARG A 125 5.00 -25.14 6.14
CA ARG A 125 5.34 -23.73 5.88
C ARG A 125 6.72 -23.42 6.40
N ALA A 126 7.50 -22.65 5.63
CA ALA A 126 8.78 -22.12 6.07
C ALA A 126 8.67 -20.62 6.25
N ASP A 127 9.05 -20.10 7.41
CA ASP A 127 9.30 -18.68 7.65
C ASP A 127 10.80 -18.47 7.89
N ILE A 128 11.40 -17.59 7.08
CA ILE A 128 12.83 -17.32 7.10
C ILE A 128 13.01 -15.82 7.17
N GLN A 129 13.46 -15.34 8.33
CA GLN A 129 13.68 -13.91 8.57
C GLN A 129 15.17 -13.63 8.72
N THR A 130 15.72 -12.85 7.79
CA THR A 130 17.12 -12.46 7.81
C THR A 130 17.28 -11.05 8.39
N VAL A 131 18.03 -10.92 9.48
CA VAL A 131 18.18 -9.69 10.25
C VAL A 131 19.64 -9.40 10.60
N ARG A 132 20.00 -8.11 10.63
CA ARG A 132 21.32 -7.66 11.12
C ARG A 132 21.20 -7.22 12.56
N LEU A 133 21.50 -8.09 13.53
CA LEU A 133 21.42 -7.71 14.95
C LEU A 133 22.59 -6.80 15.38
N TYR A 134 23.79 -7.06 14.87
CA TYR A 134 24.98 -6.26 15.20
C TYR A 134 25.16 -5.12 14.18
N ASN A 135 24.69 -3.91 14.53
CA ASN A 135 24.76 -2.76 13.62
C ASN A 135 26.16 -2.13 13.53
N TYR A 136 26.97 -2.23 14.59
CA TYR A 136 28.22 -1.46 14.76
C TYR A 136 29.49 -2.30 14.63
N THR A 137 29.53 -3.25 13.69
CA THR A 137 30.68 -4.17 13.50
C THR A 137 31.45 -3.89 12.22
N SER A 138 30.90 -3.09 11.31
CA SER A 138 31.51 -2.82 9.99
C SER A 138 32.59 -1.72 10.06
N GLN A 139 33.49 -1.68 9.09
CA GLN A 139 34.45 -0.58 8.89
C GLN A 139 33.75 0.78 8.71
N TYR A 140 32.48 0.78 8.28
CA TYR A 140 31.67 1.98 8.07
C TYR A 140 30.85 2.41 9.30
N THR A 141 31.12 1.84 10.48
CA THR A 141 30.36 2.12 11.71
C THR A 141 30.33 3.62 12.06
N LEU A 142 31.46 4.32 11.93
CA LEU A 142 31.52 5.78 12.18
C LEU A 142 30.62 6.57 11.22
N TYR A 143 30.56 6.17 9.94
CA TYR A 143 29.70 6.81 8.95
C TYR A 143 28.22 6.57 9.27
N ILE A 144 27.85 5.34 9.62
CA ILE A 144 26.47 4.99 9.99
C ILE A 144 26.03 5.80 11.21
N MET A 145 26.85 5.87 12.26
CA MET A 145 26.54 6.67 13.45
C MET A 145 26.40 8.17 13.13
N ALA A 146 27.25 8.71 12.26
CA ALA A 146 27.14 10.11 11.83
C ALA A 146 25.81 10.37 11.09
N CYS A 147 25.38 9.45 10.22
CA CYS A 147 24.08 9.52 9.54
C CYS A 147 22.89 9.40 10.51
N GLU A 148 22.97 8.52 11.51
CA GLU A 148 21.94 8.38 12.57
C GLU A 148 21.81 9.67 13.40
N ILE A 149 22.93 10.26 13.83
CA ILE A 149 22.94 11.53 14.57
C ILE A 149 22.36 12.66 13.70
N LEU A 150 22.78 12.75 12.45
CA LEU A 150 22.26 13.74 11.51
C LEU A 150 20.74 13.58 11.30
N TYR A 151 20.25 12.35 11.20
CA TYR A 151 18.83 12.05 11.08
C TYR A 151 18.05 12.57 12.29
N VAL A 152 18.54 12.32 13.51
CA VAL A 152 17.91 12.82 14.75
C VAL A 152 17.90 14.36 14.79
N ILE A 153 19.00 15.02 14.39
CA ILE A 153 19.06 16.49 14.32
C ILE A 153 18.02 17.02 13.32
N MET A 154 17.94 16.43 12.12
CA MET A 154 16.95 16.79 11.11
C MET A 154 15.52 16.57 11.61
N LEU A 155 15.27 15.46 12.33
CA LEU A 155 13.98 15.17 12.93
C LEU A 155 13.56 16.26 13.93
N LEU A 156 14.45 16.66 14.84
CA LEU A 156 14.16 17.73 15.80
C LEU A 156 13.84 19.06 15.10
N PHE A 157 14.58 19.40 14.04
CA PHE A 157 14.29 20.57 13.22
C PHE A 157 12.91 20.48 12.55
N TYR A 158 12.57 19.34 11.95
CA TYR A 158 11.26 19.13 11.34
C TYR A 158 10.12 19.20 12.36
N LEU A 159 10.25 18.57 13.53
CA LEU A 159 9.27 18.65 14.60
C LEU A 159 9.05 20.08 15.07
N TYR A 160 10.13 20.85 15.26
CA TYR A 160 10.02 22.27 15.61
C TYR A 160 9.24 23.06 14.54
N ARG A 161 9.55 22.83 13.26
CA ARG A 161 8.85 23.47 12.14
C ARG A 161 7.37 23.12 12.13
N GLU A 162 7.02 21.83 12.24
CA GLU A 162 5.63 21.38 12.24
C GLU A 162 4.84 21.96 13.42
N VAL A 163 5.42 21.98 14.63
CA VAL A 163 4.77 22.58 15.82
C VAL A 163 4.57 24.08 15.64
N LYS A 164 5.52 24.79 15.02
CA LYS A 164 5.39 26.22 14.71
C LYS A 164 4.27 26.47 13.71
N GLU A 165 4.20 25.69 12.63
CA GLU A 165 3.13 25.78 11.64
C GLU A 165 1.76 25.48 12.21
N LEU A 166 1.67 24.42 13.04
CA LEU A 166 0.45 24.05 13.75
C LEU A 166 -0.04 25.20 14.66
N ARG A 167 0.88 25.85 15.38
CA ARG A 167 0.56 26.98 16.26
C ARG A 167 0.07 28.21 15.51
N GLN A 168 0.62 28.47 14.32
CA GLN A 168 0.22 29.62 13.48
C GLN A 168 -1.12 29.38 12.79
N LYS A 169 -1.31 28.22 12.15
CA LYS A 169 -2.50 27.90 11.34
C LYS A 169 -3.68 27.37 12.18
N LYS A 170 -3.42 26.86 13.40
CA LYS A 170 -4.43 26.29 14.33
C LYS A 170 -5.38 25.33 13.59
N CYS A 171 -6.69 25.61 13.63
CA CYS A 171 -7.71 24.77 13.01
C CYS A 171 -7.64 24.74 11.47
N LYS A 172 -7.07 25.77 10.83
CA LYS A 172 -6.91 25.78 9.36
C LYS A 172 -5.87 24.76 8.88
N TYR A 173 -4.97 24.30 9.76
CA TYR A 173 -3.97 23.29 9.43
C TYR A 173 -4.61 21.96 8.99
N PHE A 174 -5.65 21.52 9.71
CA PHE A 174 -6.31 20.23 9.46
C PHE A 174 -7.19 20.19 8.20
N GLY A 175 -7.38 21.33 7.51
CA GLY A 175 -8.15 21.40 6.28
C GLY A 175 -7.36 20.99 5.02
N GLU A 176 -6.02 20.94 5.09
CA GLU A 176 -5.18 20.62 3.93
C GLU A 176 -4.67 19.18 4.02
N PHE A 177 -4.90 18.38 2.97
CA PHE A 177 -4.45 16.98 2.88
C PHE A 177 -2.95 16.82 3.12
N TRP A 178 -2.12 17.71 2.58
CA TRP A 178 -0.67 17.61 2.73
C TRP A 178 -0.16 17.83 4.15
N ASN A 179 -0.90 18.59 4.96
CA ASN A 179 -0.56 18.79 6.37
C ASN A 179 -0.77 17.48 7.16
N TRP A 180 -1.77 16.67 6.79
CA TRP A 180 -1.93 15.32 7.35
C TRP A 180 -0.77 14.39 6.98
N VAL A 181 -0.28 14.46 5.73
CA VAL A 181 0.89 13.69 5.31
C VAL A 181 2.14 14.12 6.09
N GLU A 182 2.35 15.44 6.29
CA GLU A 182 3.47 15.96 7.07
C GLU A 182 3.41 15.53 8.54
N LEU A 183 2.23 15.58 9.15
CA LEU A 183 1.98 15.10 10.50
C LEU A 183 2.24 13.58 10.61
N ALA A 184 1.79 12.79 9.63
CA ALA A 184 2.01 11.35 9.61
C ALA A 184 3.52 11.00 9.50
N VAL A 185 4.26 11.70 8.63
CA VAL A 185 5.72 11.52 8.52
C VAL A 185 6.42 11.89 9.83
N ALA A 186 6.03 13.00 10.47
CA ALA A 186 6.61 13.43 11.74
C ALA A 186 6.31 12.46 12.90
N TRP A 187 5.12 11.88 12.94
CA TRP A 187 4.77 10.88 13.95
C TRP A 187 5.51 9.56 13.70
N LEU A 188 5.50 9.05 12.47
CA LEU A 188 6.17 7.81 12.11
C LEU A 188 7.69 7.87 12.34
N SER A 189 8.33 9.02 12.08
CA SER A 189 9.77 9.19 12.32
C SER A 189 10.13 9.18 13.81
N VAL A 190 9.30 9.75 14.68
CA VAL A 190 9.46 9.59 16.14
C VAL A 190 9.29 8.13 16.54
N CYS A 191 8.26 7.46 16.03
CA CYS A 191 8.06 6.03 16.26
C CYS A 191 9.26 5.20 15.78
N ALA A 192 9.86 5.52 14.64
CA ALA A 192 11.03 4.82 14.11
C ALA A 192 12.23 4.92 15.07
N VAL A 193 12.49 6.11 15.65
CA VAL A 193 13.56 6.28 16.66
C VAL A 193 13.29 5.46 17.92
N CYS A 194 12.03 5.44 18.40
CA CYS A 194 11.64 4.62 19.54
C CYS A 194 11.81 3.11 19.25
N LEU A 195 11.40 2.65 18.06
CA LEU A 195 11.55 1.26 17.62
C LEU A 195 13.02 0.86 17.47
N PHE A 196 13.87 1.77 16.98
CA PHE A 196 15.31 1.54 16.90
C PHE A 196 15.94 1.33 18.28
N ALA A 197 15.60 2.20 19.25
CA ALA A 197 16.04 2.05 20.63
C ALA A 197 15.52 0.74 21.26
N TRP A 198 14.25 0.41 21.03
CA TRP A 198 13.63 -0.83 21.52
C TRP A 198 14.32 -2.08 20.95
N ARG A 199 14.60 -2.11 19.64
CA ARG A 199 15.35 -3.17 18.97
C ARG A 199 16.74 -3.33 19.58
N MET A 200 17.42 -2.24 19.91
CA MET A 200 18.75 -2.28 20.55
C MET A 200 18.68 -2.93 21.94
N VAL A 201 17.69 -2.57 22.76
CA VAL A 201 17.47 -3.17 24.09
C VAL A 201 17.19 -4.67 24.00
N ILE A 202 16.33 -5.09 23.09
CA ILE A 202 16.03 -6.52 22.88
C ILE A 202 17.28 -7.28 22.44
N THR A 203 18.03 -6.71 21.50
CA THR A 203 19.26 -7.34 20.99
C THR A 203 20.28 -7.52 22.11
N ASP A 204 20.47 -6.52 22.96
CA ASP A 204 21.37 -6.60 24.11
C ASP A 204 20.90 -7.66 25.12
N ARG A 205 19.60 -7.70 25.45
CA ARG A 205 19.01 -8.72 26.32
C ARG A 205 19.26 -10.15 25.82
N ILE A 206 18.94 -10.42 24.54
CA ILE A 206 19.07 -11.76 23.95
C ILE A 206 20.55 -12.16 23.83
N THR A 207 21.42 -11.21 23.49
CA THR A 207 22.85 -11.51 23.38
C THR A 207 23.50 -11.72 24.75
N ALA A 208 23.05 -11.03 25.80
CA ALA A 208 23.44 -11.30 27.18
C ALA A 208 22.98 -12.71 27.62
N TYR A 209 21.74 -13.09 27.32
CA TYR A 209 21.21 -14.43 27.61
C TYR A 209 22.00 -15.54 26.89
N ARG A 210 22.33 -15.33 25.62
CA ARG A 210 23.18 -16.27 24.87
C ARG A 210 24.57 -16.43 25.50
N ARG A 211 25.14 -15.36 26.05
CA ARG A 211 26.45 -15.41 26.72
C ARG A 211 26.40 -16.14 28.05
N SER A 212 25.31 -16.04 28.81
CA SER A 212 25.15 -16.75 30.10
C SER A 212 24.86 -18.23 29.93
N ASN A 213 24.26 -18.64 28.81
CA ASN A 213 23.84 -20.02 28.56
C ASN A 213 24.44 -20.57 27.26
N PRO A 214 25.76 -20.83 27.22
CA PRO A 214 26.40 -21.42 26.05
C PRO A 214 25.87 -22.83 25.80
N GLY A 215 25.56 -23.15 24.54
CA GLY A 215 25.08 -24.47 24.13
C GLY A 215 23.58 -24.69 24.22
N ARG A 216 22.80 -23.74 24.76
CA ARG A 216 21.33 -23.77 24.67
C ARG A 216 20.81 -23.02 23.45
N PHE A 217 19.63 -23.43 22.99
CA PHE A 217 18.91 -22.69 21.97
C PHE A 217 18.50 -21.32 22.53
N VAL A 218 18.61 -20.29 21.68
CA VAL A 218 18.20 -18.92 22.02
C VAL A 218 17.23 -18.47 20.96
N ASN A 219 16.03 -18.08 21.40
CA ASN A 219 15.00 -17.64 20.48
C ASN A 219 15.29 -16.20 20.01
N TYR A 220 15.47 -16.03 18.70
CA TYR A 220 15.69 -14.73 18.05
C TYR A 220 14.44 -14.22 17.30
N SER A 221 13.32 -14.95 17.34
CA SER A 221 12.07 -14.60 16.65
C SER A 221 11.53 -13.22 17.07
N GLU A 222 11.53 -12.91 18.37
CA GLU A 222 11.10 -11.60 18.88
C GLU A 222 11.94 -10.46 18.29
N ALA A 223 13.28 -10.63 18.25
CA ALA A 223 14.16 -9.62 17.68
C ALA A 223 13.95 -9.46 16.18
N ALA A 224 13.70 -10.57 15.46
CA ALA A 224 13.44 -10.54 14.04
C ALA A 224 12.11 -9.83 13.71
N PHE A 225 11.06 -10.09 14.49
CA PHE A 225 9.77 -9.42 14.36
C PHE A 225 9.90 -7.90 14.51
N TRP A 226 10.56 -7.42 15.58
CA TRP A 226 10.72 -5.98 15.80
C TRP A 226 11.60 -5.31 14.73
N ASP A 227 12.59 -6.02 14.18
CA ASP A 227 13.36 -5.53 13.04
C ASP A 227 12.51 -5.42 11.77
N ALA A 228 11.64 -6.41 11.49
CA ALA A 228 10.70 -6.37 10.38
C ALA A 228 9.71 -5.19 10.53
N VAL A 229 9.15 -4.99 11.73
CA VAL A 229 8.26 -3.86 12.02
C VAL A 229 8.98 -2.52 11.80
N TYR A 230 10.22 -2.40 12.28
CA TYR A 230 11.04 -1.21 12.03
C TYR A 230 11.28 -0.99 10.53
N GLY A 231 11.58 -2.05 9.78
CA GLY A 231 11.71 -2.01 8.31
C GLY A 231 10.44 -1.54 7.60
N TYR A 232 9.26 -2.04 8.00
CA TYR A 232 7.98 -1.59 7.45
C TYR A 232 7.72 -0.11 7.74
N VAL A 233 7.99 0.35 8.96
CA VAL A 233 7.84 1.77 9.32
C VAL A 233 8.76 2.66 8.48
N ILE A 234 10.03 2.29 8.29
CA ILE A 234 10.94 3.02 7.40
C ILE A 234 10.42 3.04 5.97
N ALA A 235 9.95 1.90 5.44
CA ALA A 235 9.45 1.82 4.08
C ALA A 235 8.25 2.76 3.86
N ILE A 236 7.34 2.85 4.83
CA ILE A 236 6.20 3.77 4.80
C ILE A 236 6.70 5.23 4.84
N ILE A 237 7.63 5.56 5.73
CA ILE A 237 8.22 6.91 5.81
C ILE A 237 8.83 7.32 4.47
N VAL A 238 9.67 6.46 3.89
CA VAL A 238 10.33 6.72 2.60
C VAL A 238 9.30 6.90 1.50
N THR A 239 8.26 6.06 1.47
CA THR A 239 7.16 6.17 0.49
C THR A 239 6.43 7.51 0.61
N LEU A 240 6.10 7.95 1.82
CA LEU A 240 5.45 9.24 2.06
C LEU A 240 6.36 10.43 1.70
N VAL A 241 7.68 10.33 1.96
CA VAL A 241 8.66 11.34 1.58
C VAL A 241 8.81 11.43 0.06
N ILE A 242 8.81 10.30 -0.65
CA ILE A 242 8.77 10.25 -2.12
C ILE A 242 7.47 10.87 -2.64
N ALA A 243 6.32 10.55 -2.04
CA ALA A 243 5.05 11.18 -2.40
C ALA A 243 5.08 12.70 -2.16
N LYS A 244 5.75 13.17 -1.09
CA LYS A 244 5.97 14.60 -0.82
C LYS A 244 6.83 15.27 -1.91
N PHE A 245 7.75 14.55 -2.53
CA PHE A 245 8.51 15.09 -3.67
C PHE A 245 7.57 15.49 -4.84
N VAL A 246 6.45 14.78 -5.04
CA VAL A 246 5.42 15.16 -6.02
C VAL A 246 4.81 16.54 -5.70
N LYS A 247 4.60 16.86 -4.41
CA LYS A 247 4.15 18.22 -3.99
C LYS A 247 5.16 19.29 -4.41
N LEU A 248 6.46 19.00 -4.25
CA LEU A 248 7.53 19.92 -4.67
C LEU A 248 7.55 20.10 -6.19
N LEU A 249 7.19 19.07 -6.98
CA LEU A 249 7.12 19.19 -8.44
C LEU A 249 5.92 20.02 -8.95
N ARG A 250 4.98 20.42 -8.06
CA ARG A 250 3.85 21.28 -8.42
C ARG A 250 4.28 22.65 -8.98
N PHE A 251 5.54 23.07 -8.78
CA PHE A 251 6.09 24.27 -9.44
C PHE A 251 6.01 24.20 -10.96
N ASN A 252 5.94 23.00 -11.57
CA ASN A 252 5.68 22.85 -12.98
C ASN A 252 4.16 22.90 -13.27
N ARG A 253 3.74 23.80 -14.18
CA ARG A 253 2.34 23.96 -14.61
C ARG A 253 1.69 22.64 -15.04
N ARG A 254 2.42 21.77 -15.75
CA ARG A 254 1.90 20.46 -16.18
C ARG A 254 1.61 19.55 -14.99
N MET A 255 2.43 19.60 -13.94
CA MET A 255 2.25 18.81 -12.72
C MET A 255 1.16 19.39 -11.81
N SER A 256 1.02 20.72 -11.74
CA SER A 256 -0.10 21.34 -11.02
C SER A 256 -1.45 21.03 -11.67
N LEU A 257 -1.53 21.03 -13.01
CA LEU A 257 -2.74 20.61 -13.72
C LEU A 257 -3.19 19.22 -13.27
N ILE A 258 -2.28 18.23 -13.22
CA ILE A 258 -2.61 16.87 -12.76
C ILE A 258 -3.14 16.91 -11.31
N GLY A 259 -2.47 17.60 -10.40
CA GLY A 259 -2.92 17.72 -9.01
C GLY A 259 -4.31 18.36 -8.86
N ASP A 260 -4.58 19.41 -9.62
CA ASP A 260 -5.86 20.11 -9.60
C ASP A 260 -6.98 19.28 -10.26
N THR A 261 -6.68 18.51 -11.30
CA THR A 261 -7.62 17.57 -11.93
C THR A 261 -8.03 16.45 -10.97
N ILE A 262 -7.08 15.86 -10.23
CA ILE A 262 -7.37 14.84 -9.21
C ILE A 262 -8.20 15.45 -8.07
N LYS A 263 -7.86 16.66 -7.61
CA LYS A 263 -8.62 17.35 -6.56
C LYS A 263 -10.06 17.65 -6.99
N HIS A 264 -10.26 18.03 -8.25
CA HIS A 264 -11.59 18.27 -8.81
C HIS A 264 -12.39 16.97 -9.03
N ALA A 265 -11.71 15.89 -9.45
CA ALA A 265 -12.32 14.57 -9.64
C ALA A 265 -12.66 13.86 -8.31
N ALA A 266 -11.95 14.17 -7.22
CA ALA A 266 -12.06 13.49 -5.93
C ALA A 266 -13.49 13.22 -5.43
N PRO A 267 -14.43 14.18 -5.39
CA PRO A 267 -15.79 13.90 -4.93
C PRO A 267 -16.54 12.92 -5.84
N LYS A 268 -16.36 13.01 -7.17
CA LYS A 268 -16.98 12.08 -8.13
C LYS A 268 -16.38 10.68 -8.00
N VAL A 269 -15.05 10.59 -7.87
CA VAL A 269 -14.31 9.34 -7.68
C VAL A 269 -14.67 8.67 -6.35
N LEU A 270 -14.79 9.43 -5.25
CA LEU A 270 -15.20 8.87 -3.95
C LEU A 270 -16.59 8.23 -4.01
N GLY A 271 -17.56 8.86 -4.69
CA GLY A 271 -18.88 8.26 -4.92
C GLY A 271 -18.79 6.98 -5.76
N PHE A 272 -17.97 6.98 -6.81
CA PHE A 272 -17.73 5.80 -7.64
C PHE A 272 -17.05 4.64 -6.88
N ILE A 273 -16.12 4.92 -5.97
CA ILE A 273 -15.46 3.91 -5.13
C ILE A 273 -16.48 3.13 -4.29
N VAL A 274 -17.53 3.78 -3.78
CA VAL A 274 -18.59 3.09 -3.04
C VAL A 274 -19.31 2.07 -3.93
N ILE A 275 -19.65 2.45 -5.17
CA ILE A 275 -20.28 1.55 -6.16
C ILE A 275 -19.32 0.39 -6.48
N TYR A 276 -18.04 0.69 -6.71
CA TYR A 276 -16.99 -0.29 -6.99
C TYR A 276 -16.87 -1.34 -5.87
N ILE A 277 -16.83 -0.90 -4.61
CA ILE A 277 -16.75 -1.80 -3.45
C ILE A 277 -18.00 -2.68 -3.38
N VAL A 278 -19.21 -2.12 -3.53
CA VAL A 278 -20.46 -2.91 -3.47
C VAL A 278 -20.47 -4.00 -4.53
N VAL A 279 -20.07 -3.68 -5.76
CA VAL A 279 -20.00 -4.66 -6.86
C VAL A 279 -18.97 -5.75 -6.58
N ILE A 280 -17.74 -5.39 -6.16
CA ILE A 280 -16.71 -6.38 -5.84
C ILE A 280 -17.13 -7.28 -4.67
N MET A 281 -17.71 -6.71 -3.62
CA MET A 281 -18.17 -7.48 -2.46
C MET A 281 -19.25 -8.49 -2.86
N ALA A 282 -20.19 -8.11 -3.75
CA ALA A 282 -21.21 -9.01 -4.25
C ALA A 282 -20.62 -10.19 -5.04
N PHE A 283 -19.66 -9.92 -5.94
CA PHE A 283 -18.97 -10.98 -6.69
C PHE A 283 -18.09 -11.85 -5.79
N ALA A 284 -17.39 -11.25 -4.80
CA ALA A 284 -16.56 -11.98 -3.84
C ALA A 284 -17.40 -12.96 -3.03
N GLN A 285 -18.57 -12.52 -2.58
CA GLN A 285 -19.50 -13.37 -1.84
C GLN A 285 -20.08 -14.49 -2.72
N ALA A 286 -20.44 -14.19 -3.98
CA ALA A 286 -20.92 -15.21 -4.91
C ALA A 286 -19.87 -16.29 -5.19
N LEU A 287 -18.62 -15.91 -5.47
CA LEU A 287 -17.53 -16.85 -5.71
C LEU A 287 -17.15 -17.63 -4.45
N PHE A 288 -17.17 -17.00 -3.28
CA PHE A 288 -16.94 -17.68 -2.00
C PHE A 288 -17.95 -18.82 -1.78
N PHE A 289 -19.25 -18.58 -2.05
CA PHE A 289 -20.26 -19.61 -1.89
C PHE A 289 -20.20 -20.72 -2.94
N VAL A 290 -19.86 -20.40 -4.19
CA VAL A 290 -19.84 -21.39 -5.29
C VAL A 290 -18.54 -22.19 -5.30
N LEU A 291 -17.39 -21.55 -5.11
CA LEU A 291 -16.05 -22.13 -5.33
C LEU A 291 -15.22 -22.27 -4.04
N GLY A 292 -15.71 -21.76 -2.90
CA GLY A 292 -14.92 -21.74 -1.67
C GLY A 292 -14.57 -23.10 -1.09
N ASN A 293 -15.35 -24.14 -1.40
CA ASN A 293 -15.04 -25.51 -0.97
C ASN A 293 -14.15 -26.29 -1.96
N THR A 294 -14.04 -25.85 -3.21
CA THR A 294 -13.35 -26.59 -4.27
C THR A 294 -11.95 -26.06 -4.55
N SER A 295 -11.66 -24.81 -4.17
CA SER A 295 -10.43 -24.12 -4.54
C SER A 295 -9.89 -23.29 -3.38
N ALA A 296 -8.58 -23.39 -3.13
CA ALA A 296 -7.91 -22.67 -2.04
C ALA A 296 -7.95 -21.15 -2.26
N SER A 297 -7.86 -20.72 -3.53
CA SER A 297 -7.98 -19.34 -4.01
C SER A 297 -9.27 -18.65 -3.52
N PHE A 298 -10.36 -19.40 -3.38
CA PHE A 298 -11.66 -18.89 -2.94
C PHE A 298 -12.05 -19.38 -1.53
N GLY A 299 -11.14 -20.04 -0.81
CA GLY A 299 -11.44 -20.70 0.47
C GLY A 299 -11.71 -19.76 1.64
N THR A 300 -11.23 -18.51 1.58
CA THR A 300 -11.58 -17.48 2.57
C THR A 300 -12.08 -16.23 1.85
N PHE A 301 -12.92 -15.45 2.52
CA PHE A 301 -13.45 -14.20 1.94
C PHE A 301 -12.33 -13.21 1.53
N LEU A 302 -11.27 -13.12 2.34
CA LEU A 302 -10.10 -12.29 2.01
C LEU A 302 -9.32 -12.84 0.82
N ALA A 303 -9.18 -14.17 0.71
CA ALA A 303 -8.58 -14.79 -0.46
C ALA A 303 -9.41 -14.51 -1.72
N CYS A 304 -10.75 -14.59 -1.66
CA CYS A 304 -11.63 -14.20 -2.77
C CYS A 304 -11.43 -12.75 -3.22
N LEU A 305 -11.31 -11.81 -2.28
CA LEU A 305 -11.04 -10.41 -2.63
C LEU A 305 -9.67 -10.25 -3.30
N LYS A 306 -8.66 -10.95 -2.81
CA LYS A 306 -7.31 -10.97 -3.41
C LYS A 306 -7.33 -11.55 -4.82
N THR A 307 -8.03 -12.65 -5.04
CA THR A 307 -8.11 -13.30 -6.36
C THR A 307 -8.90 -12.46 -7.35
N LEU A 308 -10.01 -11.84 -6.93
CA LEU A 308 -10.71 -10.85 -7.77
C LEU A 308 -9.81 -9.69 -8.19
N TRP A 309 -8.99 -9.16 -7.28
CA TRP A 309 -8.01 -8.14 -7.61
C TRP A 309 -6.96 -8.63 -8.62
N ASN A 310 -6.46 -9.85 -8.47
CA ASN A 310 -5.52 -10.46 -9.41
C ASN A 310 -6.15 -10.67 -10.80
N ILE A 311 -7.42 -11.11 -10.86
CA ILE A 311 -8.17 -11.23 -12.12
C ILE A 311 -8.25 -9.87 -12.81
N GLN A 312 -8.44 -8.78 -12.07
CA GLN A 312 -8.46 -7.42 -12.62
C GLN A 312 -7.11 -7.00 -13.21
N LEU A 313 -6.00 -7.52 -12.69
CA LEU A 313 -4.64 -7.32 -13.23
C LEU A 313 -4.33 -8.26 -14.41
N GLY A 314 -5.21 -9.23 -14.69
CA GLY A 314 -5.05 -10.21 -15.76
C GLY A 314 -4.40 -11.52 -15.33
N GLU A 315 -4.14 -11.73 -14.04
CA GLU A 315 -3.62 -13.00 -13.51
C GLU A 315 -4.78 -13.84 -12.99
N PHE A 316 -5.12 -14.92 -13.71
CA PHE A 316 -6.15 -15.86 -13.30
C PHE A 316 -5.90 -17.26 -13.85
N ASP A 317 -6.28 -18.27 -13.08
CA ASP A 317 -6.33 -19.65 -13.55
C ASP A 317 -7.79 -20.02 -13.87
N PHE A 318 -8.08 -20.26 -15.15
CA PHE A 318 -9.45 -20.57 -15.57
C PHE A 318 -9.89 -21.97 -15.14
N SER A 319 -8.96 -22.92 -14.89
CA SER A 319 -9.34 -24.28 -14.51
C SER A 319 -10.06 -24.31 -13.16
N GLU A 320 -9.67 -23.45 -12.22
CA GLU A 320 -10.31 -23.37 -10.89
C GLU A 320 -11.82 -23.06 -10.98
N PHE A 321 -12.24 -22.26 -11.96
CA PHE A 321 -13.65 -21.91 -12.17
C PHE A 321 -14.42 -23.06 -12.80
N TRP A 322 -13.79 -23.77 -13.75
CA TRP A 322 -14.41 -24.90 -14.45
C TRP A 322 -14.61 -26.10 -13.52
N ASP A 323 -13.59 -26.40 -12.71
CA ASP A 323 -13.57 -27.57 -11.83
C ASP A 323 -14.56 -27.46 -10.66
N GLY A 324 -14.86 -26.24 -10.19
CA GLY A 324 -15.83 -26.06 -9.10
C GLY A 324 -17.27 -26.29 -9.53
N HIS A 325 -17.71 -25.67 -10.62
CA HIS A 325 -19.00 -25.96 -11.23
C HIS A 325 -18.95 -25.67 -12.72
N TRP A 326 -19.38 -26.64 -13.53
CA TRP A 326 -19.35 -26.60 -15.01
C TRP A 326 -20.02 -25.39 -15.68
N PHE A 327 -20.80 -24.61 -14.94
CA PHE A 327 -21.60 -23.50 -15.48
C PHE A 327 -21.52 -22.26 -14.59
N LEU A 328 -21.84 -22.38 -13.31
CA LEU A 328 -21.88 -21.23 -12.40
C LEU A 328 -20.51 -20.54 -12.25
N GLY A 329 -19.42 -21.31 -12.13
CA GLY A 329 -18.08 -20.75 -12.02
C GLY A 329 -17.69 -19.90 -13.24
N PRO A 330 -17.68 -20.47 -14.46
CA PRO A 330 -17.38 -19.73 -15.68
C PRO A 330 -18.34 -18.56 -15.94
N ALA A 331 -19.63 -18.70 -15.62
CA ALA A 331 -20.62 -17.64 -15.80
C ALA A 331 -20.36 -16.44 -14.87
N ILE A 332 -20.06 -16.69 -13.59
CA ILE A 332 -19.73 -15.63 -12.63
C ILE A 332 -18.41 -14.96 -13.02
N TRP A 333 -17.40 -15.74 -13.42
CA TRP A 333 -16.12 -15.19 -13.90
C TRP A 333 -16.32 -14.28 -15.13
N PHE A 334 -17.06 -14.75 -16.14
CA PHE A 334 -17.30 -13.98 -17.36
C PHE A 334 -18.05 -12.69 -17.07
N THR A 335 -19.12 -12.76 -16.27
CA THR A 335 -19.90 -11.57 -15.89
C THR A 335 -19.10 -10.58 -15.06
N TYR A 336 -18.23 -11.08 -14.16
CA TYR A 336 -17.30 -10.25 -13.40
C TYR A 336 -16.33 -9.53 -14.33
N VAL A 337 -15.61 -10.24 -15.21
CA VAL A 337 -14.61 -9.66 -16.11
C VAL A 337 -15.23 -8.59 -17.01
N VAL A 338 -16.42 -8.84 -17.57
CA VAL A 338 -17.14 -7.84 -18.38
C VAL A 338 -17.52 -6.64 -17.54
N THR A 339 -18.07 -6.85 -16.34
CA THR A 339 -18.51 -5.75 -15.48
C THR A 339 -17.32 -4.93 -14.96
N SER A 340 -16.24 -5.58 -14.54
CA SER A 340 -15.09 -4.90 -13.96
C SER A 340 -14.24 -4.19 -15.02
N SER A 341 -13.94 -4.85 -16.13
CA SER A 341 -13.07 -4.30 -17.17
C SER A 341 -13.79 -3.38 -18.13
N CYS A 342 -15.02 -3.70 -18.54
CA CYS A 342 -15.78 -2.83 -19.43
C CYS A 342 -16.54 -1.76 -18.65
N ILE A 343 -17.26 -2.09 -17.59
CA ILE A 343 -18.13 -1.08 -16.96
C ILE A 343 -17.35 -0.23 -15.96
N LEU A 344 -16.69 -0.85 -14.97
CA LEU A 344 -16.05 -0.11 -13.88
C LEU A 344 -14.84 0.70 -14.36
N VAL A 345 -13.91 0.07 -15.09
CA VAL A 345 -12.71 0.78 -15.59
C VAL A 345 -13.08 1.89 -16.57
N PHE A 346 -13.98 1.67 -17.54
CA PHE A 346 -14.37 2.75 -18.46
C PHE A 346 -15.12 3.89 -17.75
N THR A 347 -15.96 3.60 -16.76
CA THR A 347 -16.62 4.65 -15.96
C THR A 347 -15.59 5.47 -15.17
N PHE A 348 -14.61 4.81 -14.56
CA PHE A 348 -13.52 5.50 -13.85
C PHE A 348 -12.73 6.42 -14.78
N VAL A 349 -12.34 5.93 -15.96
CA VAL A 349 -11.64 6.72 -16.98
C VAL A 349 -12.49 7.89 -17.46
N ALA A 350 -13.79 7.68 -17.69
CA ALA A 350 -14.70 8.75 -18.12
C ALA A 350 -14.80 9.88 -17.09
N ILE A 351 -14.92 9.56 -15.79
CA ILE A 351 -14.94 10.55 -14.70
C ILE A 351 -13.64 11.36 -14.67
N LEU A 352 -12.50 10.70 -14.87
CA LEU A 352 -11.20 11.36 -14.91
C LEU A 352 -11.06 12.27 -16.13
N MET A 353 -11.52 11.84 -17.31
CA MET A 353 -11.45 12.64 -18.55
C MET A 353 -12.34 13.88 -18.47
N ASP A 354 -13.57 13.75 -17.98
CA ASP A 354 -14.48 14.88 -17.76
C ASP A 354 -13.87 15.91 -16.79
N SER A 355 -13.29 15.42 -15.69
CA SER A 355 -12.62 16.29 -14.70
C SER A 355 -11.32 16.90 -15.25
N PHE A 356 -10.64 16.20 -16.15
CA PHE A 356 -9.44 16.71 -16.81
C PHE A 356 -9.77 17.85 -17.77
N GLU A 357 -10.81 17.68 -18.59
CA GLU A 357 -11.27 18.69 -19.53
C GLU A 357 -11.79 19.95 -18.83
N SER A 358 -12.56 19.79 -17.74
CA SER A 358 -13.09 20.93 -16.98
C SER A 358 -11.97 21.78 -16.37
N VAL A 359 -10.94 21.16 -15.80
CA VAL A 359 -9.80 21.89 -15.21
C VAL A 359 -8.91 22.48 -16.29
N LYS A 360 -8.68 21.78 -17.41
CA LYS A 360 -7.93 22.32 -18.55
C LYS A 360 -8.58 23.60 -19.10
N ALA A 361 -9.90 23.60 -19.29
CA ALA A 361 -10.64 24.78 -19.76
C ALA A 361 -10.56 25.95 -18.77
N ASN A 362 -10.52 25.68 -17.46
CA ASN A 362 -10.37 26.72 -16.43
C ASN A 362 -8.94 27.31 -16.40
N ILE A 363 -7.91 26.48 -16.62
CA ILE A 363 -6.51 26.92 -16.64
C ILE A 363 -6.17 27.68 -17.93
N GLU A 364 -6.83 27.40 -19.05
CA GLU A 364 -6.71 28.21 -20.27
C GLU A 364 -7.35 29.60 -20.10
N LYS A 365 -8.37 29.73 -19.23
CA LYS A 365 -9.00 31.02 -18.86
C LYS A 365 -8.21 31.82 -17.82
N GLN A 366 -7.35 31.18 -17.02
CA GLN A 366 -6.41 31.88 -16.13
C GLN A 366 -5.20 32.38 -16.95
N SER A 367 -5.17 33.67 -17.24
CA SER A 367 -4.03 34.33 -17.90
C SER A 367 -2.78 34.27 -17.02
N ASN A 368 -1.76 33.53 -17.48
CA ASN A 368 -0.34 33.61 -17.11
C ASN A 368 0.00 34.04 -15.66
N ASP A 369 -0.09 33.11 -14.72
CA ASP A 369 0.73 33.14 -13.49
C ASP A 369 2.20 32.80 -13.83
N HIS A 370 2.83 33.60 -14.68
CA HIS A 370 4.28 33.61 -14.86
C HIS A 370 5.00 34.47 -13.82
N GLU A 371 4.28 35.01 -12.83
CA GLU A 371 4.89 35.75 -11.75
C GLU A 371 5.95 34.93 -11.01
N ILE A 372 5.84 33.61 -10.84
CA ILE A 372 6.79 32.83 -10.04
C ILE A 372 8.13 32.61 -10.76
N VAL A 373 8.13 32.36 -12.08
CA VAL A 373 9.36 32.22 -12.87
C VAL A 373 10.00 33.59 -13.07
N ASP A 374 9.21 34.62 -13.37
CA ASP A 374 9.72 36.00 -13.40
C ASP A 374 10.22 36.45 -12.03
N PHE A 375 9.60 36.03 -10.92
CA PHE A 375 10.03 36.33 -9.56
C PHE A 375 11.30 35.57 -9.18
N MET A 376 11.44 34.29 -9.55
CA MET A 376 12.69 33.54 -9.36
C MET A 376 13.81 34.09 -10.24
N VAL A 377 13.54 34.44 -11.50
CA VAL A 377 14.52 35.07 -12.41
C VAL A 377 14.88 36.48 -11.93
N LYS A 378 13.94 37.22 -11.34
CA LYS A 378 14.16 38.55 -10.77
C LYS A 378 14.95 38.47 -9.47
N GLN A 379 14.62 37.56 -8.55
CA GLN A 379 15.42 37.26 -7.36
C GLN A 379 16.83 36.79 -7.72
N PHE A 380 16.97 35.94 -8.75
CA PHE A 380 18.27 35.47 -9.23
C PHE A 380 19.08 36.60 -9.89
N LYS A 381 18.44 37.48 -10.66
CA LYS A 381 19.06 38.71 -11.22
C LYS A 381 19.43 39.73 -10.14
N ASP A 382 18.61 39.86 -9.09
CA ASP A 382 18.86 40.74 -7.95
C ASP A 382 19.98 40.19 -7.05
N TYR A 383 20.07 38.87 -6.88
CA TYR A 383 21.14 38.18 -6.15
C TYR A 383 22.48 38.18 -6.92
N ILE A 384 22.44 38.17 -8.26
CA ILE A 384 23.62 38.22 -9.14
C ILE A 384 24.02 39.68 -9.48
N GLY A 385 23.26 40.68 -9.04
CA GLY A 385 23.63 42.09 -9.18
C GLY A 385 23.56 42.65 -10.62
N TRP A 386 22.85 41.99 -11.53
CA TRP A 386 22.67 42.49 -12.91
C TRP A 386 21.62 43.60 -12.97
N LYS A 387 21.96 44.80 -12.49
CA LYS A 387 21.21 46.02 -12.79
C LYS A 387 21.57 46.51 -14.19
N LYS A 388 20.63 46.40 -15.14
CA LYS A 388 20.65 47.24 -16.34
C LYS A 388 20.11 48.61 -15.96
N GLU A 389 21.02 49.53 -15.70
CA GLU A 389 20.74 50.93 -15.40
C GLU A 389 20.07 51.59 -16.62
N LYS A 390 18.74 51.71 -16.60
CA LYS A 390 18.03 52.56 -17.57
C LYS A 390 18.17 54.01 -17.12
N ASN A 391 19.15 54.66 -17.75
CA ASN A 391 19.43 56.08 -17.67
C ASN A 391 18.14 56.90 -17.94
N LYS A 392 17.60 57.56 -16.92
CA LYS A 392 16.57 58.60 -17.09
C LYS A 392 17.25 59.87 -17.57
N ARG A 393 17.07 60.22 -18.84
CA ARG A 393 17.19 61.61 -19.32
C ARG A 393 15.82 62.08 -19.79
N ASN A 394 15.54 63.32 -19.41
CA ASN A 394 14.25 63.99 -19.45
C ASN A 394 13.62 64.03 -20.84
N ALA A 395 12.33 63.68 -20.92
CA ALA A 395 11.39 64.28 -21.85
C ALA A 395 10.08 64.52 -21.06
N ILE A 396 9.76 65.79 -20.85
CA ILE A 396 8.50 66.25 -20.28
C ILE A 396 7.41 65.91 -21.31
N LEU A 397 6.53 64.96 -20.99
CA LEU A 397 5.27 64.69 -21.67
C LEU A 397 4.21 64.35 -20.60
N PRO A 398 2.95 64.78 -20.77
CA PRO A 398 2.01 64.93 -19.68
C PRO A 398 1.48 63.58 -19.14
N SER A 399 1.01 63.62 -17.90
CA SER A 399 0.40 62.53 -17.13
C SER A 399 -0.61 61.69 -17.92
N PRO A 400 -0.75 60.37 -17.65
CA PRO A 400 -1.80 59.58 -18.26
C PRO A 400 -3.16 60.11 -17.80
N ARG A 401 -4.00 60.55 -18.75
CA ARG A 401 -5.42 60.73 -18.51
C ARG A 401 -6.00 59.38 -18.07
N THR A 402 -6.64 59.35 -16.90
CA THR A 402 -7.63 58.33 -16.56
C THR A 402 -8.65 58.27 -17.70
N ARG A 403 -8.74 57.12 -18.38
CA ARG A 403 -9.76 56.85 -19.41
C ARG A 403 -11.13 57.05 -18.77
N SER A 404 -11.91 57.99 -19.29
CA SER A 404 -13.30 58.21 -18.88
C SER A 404 -14.17 57.07 -19.39
N SER A 405 -15.25 56.78 -18.67
CA SER A 405 -16.24 55.75 -18.97
C SER A 405 -16.74 55.78 -20.42
N ASP A 406 -16.78 56.96 -21.04
CA ASP A 406 -17.20 57.16 -22.42
C ASP A 406 -16.23 56.54 -23.45
N ASP A 407 -14.92 56.48 -23.14
CA ASP A 407 -13.91 55.87 -24.03
C ASP A 407 -14.03 54.33 -24.05
N LEU A 408 -14.44 53.73 -22.92
CA LEU A 408 -14.69 52.29 -22.82
C LEU A 408 -15.98 51.90 -23.55
N ILE A 409 -17.00 52.76 -23.50
CA ILE A 409 -18.26 52.54 -24.22
C ILE A 409 -18.03 52.66 -25.72
N GLU A 410 -17.22 53.61 -26.21
CA GLU A 410 -16.93 53.74 -27.65
C GLU A 410 -16.11 52.55 -28.19
N GLU A 411 -15.19 52.00 -27.38
CA GLU A 411 -14.40 50.82 -27.73
C GLU A 411 -15.24 49.53 -27.77
N ASP A 412 -16.15 49.33 -26.79
CA ASP A 412 -17.14 48.24 -26.79
C ASP A 412 -18.13 48.37 -27.95
N THR A 413 -18.59 49.58 -28.25
CA THR A 413 -19.51 49.83 -29.38
C THR A 413 -18.83 49.51 -30.71
N ARG A 414 -17.53 49.79 -30.85
CA ARG A 414 -16.73 49.40 -32.04
C ARG A 414 -16.49 47.89 -32.15
N GLN A 415 -16.35 47.18 -31.03
CA GLN A 415 -16.23 45.72 -31.06
C GLN A 415 -17.55 45.04 -31.38
N MET A 416 -18.68 45.58 -30.89
CA MET A 416 -20.01 45.10 -31.22
C MET A 416 -20.38 45.35 -32.68
N THR A 417 -20.02 46.50 -33.27
CA THR A 417 -20.24 46.74 -34.72
C THR A 417 -19.39 45.83 -35.59
N LYS A 418 -18.11 45.62 -35.26
CA LYS A 418 -17.26 44.64 -35.97
C LYS A 418 -17.80 43.20 -35.90
N SER A 419 -18.31 42.78 -34.74
CA SER A 419 -18.92 41.45 -34.60
C SER A 419 -20.22 41.33 -35.39
N ARG A 420 -21.02 42.40 -35.43
CA ARG A 420 -22.25 42.44 -36.21
C ARG A 420 -21.98 42.37 -37.72
N ASP A 421 -20.98 43.11 -38.19
CA ASP A 421 -20.60 43.14 -39.61
C ASP A 421 -20.02 41.78 -40.06
N SER A 422 -19.24 41.11 -39.18
CA SER A 422 -18.76 39.74 -39.40
C SER A 422 -19.91 38.72 -39.48
N TRP A 423 -20.95 38.85 -38.66
CA TRP A 423 -22.13 37.98 -38.70
C TRP A 423 -22.99 38.23 -39.94
N THR A 424 -23.04 39.46 -40.46
CA THR A 424 -23.75 39.75 -41.73
C THR A 424 -23.00 39.22 -42.95
N ASP A 425 -21.66 39.27 -42.96
CA ASP A 425 -20.85 38.63 -44.00
C ASP A 425 -21.04 37.11 -44.00
N PHE A 426 -21.05 36.48 -42.83
CA PHE A 426 -21.30 35.04 -42.71
C PHE A 426 -22.67 34.62 -43.25
N LYS A 427 -23.73 35.38 -42.93
CA LYS A 427 -25.08 35.14 -43.48
C LYS A 427 -25.17 35.37 -45.00
N THR A 428 -24.33 36.23 -45.54
CA THR A 428 -24.30 36.51 -46.99
C THR A 428 -23.59 35.38 -47.73
N GLN A 429 -22.48 34.86 -47.17
CA GLN A 429 -21.80 33.65 -47.68
C GLN A 429 -22.68 32.39 -47.59
N GLU A 430 -23.45 32.23 -46.51
CA GLU A 430 -24.36 31.10 -46.34
C GLU A 430 -25.50 31.13 -47.39
N LYS A 431 -26.02 32.33 -47.71
CA LYS A 431 -27.02 32.48 -48.78
C LYS A 431 -26.45 32.19 -50.17
N GLU A 432 -25.23 32.61 -50.46
CA GLU A 432 -24.55 32.30 -51.73
C GLU A 432 -24.25 30.79 -51.87
N GLN A 433 -23.89 30.09 -50.79
CA GLN A 433 -23.69 28.64 -50.78
C GLN A 433 -24.98 27.83 -50.95
N VAL A 434 -26.10 28.29 -50.37
CA VAL A 434 -27.41 27.65 -50.55
C VAL A 434 -27.92 27.84 -51.98
N GLN A 435 -27.67 28.99 -52.59
CA GLN A 435 -28.11 29.28 -53.96
C GLN A 435 -27.29 28.52 -55.02
N THR A 436 -25.98 28.35 -54.80
CA THR A 436 -25.12 27.47 -55.64
C THR A 436 -25.40 25.97 -55.45
N SER A 437 -25.86 25.56 -54.26
CA SER A 437 -26.29 24.17 -54.02
C SER A 437 -27.65 23.85 -54.67
N ALA A 438 -28.56 24.84 -54.76
CA ALA A 438 -29.83 24.69 -55.45
C ALA A 438 -29.67 24.58 -56.98
N GLU A 439 -28.73 25.31 -57.59
CA GLU A 439 -28.43 25.20 -59.03
C GLU A 439 -27.70 23.89 -59.42
N ASN A 440 -26.96 23.28 -58.49
CA ASN A 440 -26.29 22.00 -58.71
C ASN A 440 -27.15 20.77 -58.39
N GLY A 441 -28.19 20.91 -57.56
CA GLY A 441 -29.12 19.83 -57.20
C GLY A 441 -30.02 19.36 -58.34
N ASP A 442 -30.33 20.24 -59.30
CA ASP A 442 -31.25 19.93 -60.41
C ASP A 442 -30.57 19.20 -61.59
N LYS A 443 -29.24 19.05 -61.57
CA LYS A 443 -28.46 18.39 -62.65
C LYS A 443 -28.07 16.94 -62.39
N ASN A 444 -28.23 16.42 -61.18
CA ASN A 444 -27.73 15.09 -60.79
C ASN A 444 -28.81 14.04 -60.50
N MET A 445 -30.08 14.29 -60.85
CA MET A 445 -31.15 13.31 -60.71
C MET A 445 -31.27 12.40 -61.96
N LYS A 446 -30.18 11.73 -62.33
CA LYS A 446 -30.17 10.56 -63.22
C LYS A 446 -29.02 9.63 -62.80
N ASP A 447 -29.34 8.70 -61.91
CA ASP A 447 -29.00 7.27 -61.99
C ASP A 447 -28.85 6.64 -60.58
N PRO A 448 -29.37 5.41 -60.35
CA PRO A 448 -29.41 4.79 -59.03
C PRO A 448 -28.25 3.80 -58.79
N PHE A 449 -28.12 3.38 -57.54
CA PHE A 449 -27.29 2.27 -57.00
C PHE A 449 -25.85 2.62 -56.58
N TYR A 450 -25.58 2.62 -55.26
CA TYR A 450 -25.07 1.44 -54.54
C TYR A 450 -24.90 1.76 -53.03
N CYS A 451 -25.41 0.87 -52.19
CA CYS A 451 -25.09 0.80 -50.76
C CYS A 451 -23.84 -0.07 -50.52
N ILE A 452 -23.27 0.11 -49.32
CA ILE A 452 -22.34 -0.77 -48.57
C ILE A 452 -20.85 -0.43 -48.71
N LEU A 453 -20.32 0.33 -47.73
CA LEU A 453 -19.56 -0.21 -46.59
C LEU A 453 -19.54 0.80 -45.44
#